data_AF-A0A1A3TM06-F1
#
_entry.id   AF-A0A1A3TM06-F1
#
_cell.length_a   1.000
_cell.length_b   1.000
_cell.length_c   1.000
_cell.angle_alpha   90.00
_cell.angle_beta   90.00
_cell.angle_gamma   90.00
#
_symmetry.space_group_name_H-M   'P 1'
#
loop_
_entity.id
_entity.type
_entity.pdbx_description
1 polymer ?
#
loop_
_entity_poly.entity_id
_entity_poly.type
_entity_poly.pdbx_seq_one_letter_code
_entity_poly.pdbx_strand_id
1 'polypeptide(L)'
;MTPSAAAARGELARQRAAELQRRREELAAGIAVSAENAGAARRRAEESRERAERAHRDAAERHLEAVEAHLKAAAAHEQAALLAGNGDGEAHLDAAAGHRAEAQLHRLAAAEQSRAEQADHDRTSISNSAPFTPPSAGA
;
A
#
# COMPACT_ATOMS: atom_id res chain seq x y z
N MET A 1 0.33 -29.61 9.88
CA MET A 1 1.18 -28.40 9.86
C MET A 1 0.65 -27.48 8.78
N THR A 2 0.10 -26.32 9.16
CA THR A 2 -0.30 -25.29 8.20
C THR A 2 0.95 -24.65 7.60
N PRO A 3 1.00 -24.42 6.28
CA PRO A 3 2.13 -23.75 5.66
C PRO A 3 2.27 -22.33 6.23
N SER A 4 3.51 -21.86 6.39
CA SER A 4 3.76 -20.48 6.82
C SER A 4 3.15 -19.50 5.81
N ALA A 5 2.82 -18.29 6.27
CA ALA A 5 2.30 -17.24 5.38
C ALA A 5 3.24 -16.96 4.19
N ALA A 6 4.55 -17.07 4.39
CA ALA A 6 5.54 -16.96 3.31
C ALA A 6 5.46 -18.13 2.33
N ALA A 7 5.34 -19.37 2.82
CA ALA A 7 5.20 -20.56 1.97
C ALA A 7 3.91 -20.54 1.16
N ALA A 8 2.79 -20.11 1.76
CA ALA A 8 1.51 -19.94 1.06
C ALA A 8 1.59 -18.90 -0.07
N ARG A 9 2.25 -17.75 0.17
CA ARG A 9 2.51 -16.74 -0.88
C ARG A 9 3.38 -17.29 -2.01
N GLY A 10 4.42 -18.05 -1.68
CA GLY A 10 5.30 -18.68 -2.67
C GLY A 10 4.55 -19.67 -3.56
N GLU A 11 3.65 -20.47 -2.98
CA GLU A 11 2.82 -21.41 -3.74
C GLU A 11 1.83 -20.71 -4.67
N LEU A 12 1.13 -19.67 -4.18
CA LEU A 12 0.25 -18.84 -5.01
C LEU A 12 1.00 -18.18 -6.17
N ALA A 13 2.23 -17.69 -5.93
CA ALA A 13 3.06 -17.10 -6.98
C ALA A 13 3.44 -18.12 -8.06
N ARG A 14 3.78 -19.37 -7.67
CA ARG A 14 4.06 -20.46 -8.62
C ARG A 14 2.84 -20.81 -9.46
N GLN A 15 1.68 -20.99 -8.83
CA GLN A 15 0.43 -21.30 -9.54
C GLN A 15 0.08 -20.20 -10.54
N ARG A 16 0.26 -18.94 -10.15
CA ARG A 16 0.03 -17.79 -11.03
C ARG A 16 0.99 -17.77 -12.22
N ALA A 17 2.28 -18.04 -11.98
CA ALA A 17 3.27 -18.10 -13.05
C ALA A 17 2.92 -19.19 -14.08
N ALA A 18 2.50 -20.37 -13.62
CA ALA A 18 2.07 -21.47 -14.49
C ALA A 18 0.81 -21.10 -15.30
N GLU A 19 -0.19 -20.48 -14.67
CA GLU A 19 -1.39 -19.99 -15.37
C GLU A 19 -1.04 -18.97 -16.46
N LEU A 20 -0.16 -18.01 -16.16
CA LEU A 20 0.25 -16.98 -17.10
C LEU A 20 1.06 -17.55 -18.26
N GLN A 21 1.94 -18.52 -18.00
CA GLN A 21 2.71 -19.19 -19.04
C GLN A 21 1.79 -19.90 -20.04
N ARG A 22 0.85 -20.71 -19.55
CA ARG A 22 -0.15 -21.38 -20.39
C ARG A 22 -0.94 -20.39 -21.24
N ARG A 23 -1.37 -19.26 -20.65
CA ARG A 23 -2.11 -18.23 -21.40
C ARG A 23 -1.27 -17.57 -22.49
N ARG A 24 0.03 -17.38 -22.27
CA ARG A 24 0.93 -16.85 -23.31
C ARG A 24 1.06 -17.83 -24.47
N GLU A 25 1.08 -19.12 -24.19
CA GLU A 25 1.11 -20.17 -25.21
C GLU A 25 -0.21 -20.22 -26.01
N GLU A 26 -1.36 -20.16 -25.32
CA GLU A 26 -2.68 -20.07 -25.97
C GLU A 26 -2.78 -18.87 -26.91
N LEU A 27 -2.35 -17.69 -26.45
CA LEU A 27 -2.34 -16.47 -27.25
C LEU A 27 -1.37 -16.57 -28.44
N ALA A 28 -0.19 -17.17 -28.25
CA ALA A 28 0.77 -17.39 -29.33
C ALA A 28 0.25 -18.40 -30.38
N ALA A 29 -0.58 -19.36 -29.96
CA ALA A 29 -1.28 -20.29 -30.84
C ALA A 29 -2.53 -19.67 -31.53
N GLY A 30 -2.81 -18.38 -31.29
CA GLY A 30 -3.96 -17.68 -31.86
C GLY A 30 -5.30 -18.01 -31.20
N ILE A 31 -5.29 -18.67 -30.04
CA ILE A 31 -6.50 -18.93 -29.27
C ILE A 31 -6.98 -17.61 -28.65
N ALA A 32 -8.19 -17.19 -29.02
CA ALA A 32 -8.76 -15.94 -28.57
C ALA A 32 -9.07 -15.94 -27.06
N VAL A 33 -9.04 -14.75 -26.45
CA VAL A 33 -9.43 -14.56 -25.05
C VAL A 33 -10.93 -14.86 -24.90
N SER A 34 -11.27 -15.81 -24.02
CA SER A 34 -12.66 -16.12 -23.67
C SER A 34 -13.26 -15.09 -22.71
N ALA A 35 -14.59 -14.99 -22.70
CA ALA A 35 -15.32 -14.16 -21.73
C ALA A 35 -15.04 -14.58 -20.27
N GLU A 36 -14.81 -15.88 -20.03
CA GLU A 36 -14.40 -16.40 -18.73
C GLU A 36 -13.02 -15.86 -18.31
N ASN A 37 -12.05 -15.86 -19.23
CA ASN A 37 -10.71 -15.34 -18.99
C ASN A 37 -10.73 -13.84 -18.69
N ALA A 38 -11.54 -13.07 -19.42
CA ALA A 38 -11.76 -11.65 -19.17
C ALA A 38 -12.45 -11.41 -17.81
N GLY A 39 -13.48 -12.18 -17.48
CA GLY A 39 -14.17 -12.11 -16.19
C GLY A 39 -13.25 -12.42 -15.01
N ALA A 40 -12.39 -13.44 -15.14
CA ALA A 40 -11.38 -13.79 -14.13
C ALA A 40 -10.29 -12.70 -13.99
N ALA A 41 -9.91 -12.04 -15.09
CA ALA A 41 -8.98 -10.92 -15.03
C ALA A 41 -9.59 -9.71 -14.30
N ARG A 42 -10.87 -9.40 -14.58
CA ARG A 42 -11.60 -8.31 -13.92
C ARG A 42 -11.70 -8.52 -12.41
N ARG A 43 -12.14 -9.71 -11.96
CA ARG A 43 -12.22 -10.04 -10.52
C ARG A 43 -10.87 -9.87 -9.82
N ARG A 44 -9.78 -10.35 -10.42
CA ARG A 44 -8.44 -10.21 -9.84
C ARG A 44 -7.96 -8.76 -9.78
N ALA A 45 -8.35 -7.93 -10.75
CA ALA A 45 -8.05 -6.51 -10.74
C ALA A 45 -8.81 -5.81 -9.59
N GLU A 46 -10.09 -6.13 -9.39
CA GLU A 46 -10.91 -5.64 -8.27
C GLU A 46 -10.31 -6.05 -6.92
N GLU A 47 -10.00 -7.33 -6.73
CA GLU A 47 -9.35 -7.83 -5.51
C GLU A 47 -7.99 -7.18 -5.26
N SER A 48 -7.21 -6.93 -6.32
CA SER A 48 -5.92 -6.26 -6.20
C SER A 48 -6.07 -4.81 -5.77
N ARG A 49 -7.08 -4.11 -6.31
CA ARG A 49 -7.43 -2.75 -5.91
C ARG A 49 -7.78 -2.68 -4.43
N GLU A 50 -8.69 -3.54 -3.97
CA GLU A 50 -9.08 -3.56 -2.56
C GLU A 50 -7.90 -3.85 -1.63
N ARG A 51 -6.95 -4.71 -2.06
CA ARG A 51 -5.72 -4.94 -1.30
C ARG A 51 -4.82 -3.71 -1.26
N ALA A 52 -4.70 -2.97 -2.35
CA ALA A 52 -3.93 -1.73 -2.41
C ALA A 52 -4.54 -0.66 -1.50
N GLU A 53 -5.85 -0.43 -1.58
CA GLU A 53 -6.58 0.52 -0.72
C GLU A 53 -6.38 0.19 0.77
N ARG A 54 -6.54 -1.09 1.15
CA ARG A 54 -6.26 -1.53 2.52
C ARG A 54 -4.81 -1.29 2.93
N ALA A 55 -3.86 -1.59 2.05
CA ALA A 55 -2.44 -1.39 2.35
C ALA A 55 -2.09 0.10 2.57
N HIS A 56 -2.69 1.01 1.79
CA HIS A 56 -2.50 2.45 1.98
C HIS A 56 -3.07 2.92 3.32
N ARG A 57 -4.28 2.49 3.69
CA ARG A 57 -4.87 2.81 5.00
C ARG A 57 -4.03 2.28 6.16
N ASP A 58 -3.65 1.01 6.11
CA ASP A 58 -2.80 0.38 7.14
C ASP A 58 -1.43 1.09 7.26
N ALA A 59 -0.86 1.57 6.14
CA ALA A 59 0.40 2.31 6.15
C ALA A 59 0.23 3.71 6.74
N ALA A 60 -0.86 4.42 6.40
CA ALA A 60 -1.20 5.70 6.99
C ALA A 60 -1.38 5.60 8.51
N GLU A 61 -2.13 4.59 8.98
CA GLU A 61 -2.34 4.33 10.41
C GLU A 61 -1.02 4.09 11.14
N ARG A 62 -0.14 3.23 10.62
CA ARG A 62 1.19 3.00 11.23
C ARG A 62 2.05 4.26 11.29
N HIS A 63 1.95 5.14 10.29
CA HIS A 63 2.61 6.43 10.35
C HIS A 63 2.04 7.31 11.46
N LEU A 64 0.71 7.34 11.66
CA LEU A 64 0.09 8.08 12.75
C LEU A 64 0.44 7.52 14.14
N GLU A 65 0.54 6.19 14.28
CA GLU A 65 1.05 5.55 15.50
C GLU A 65 2.49 5.97 15.79
N ALA A 66 3.34 6.02 14.75
CA ALA A 66 4.72 6.50 14.88
C ALA A 66 4.79 7.98 15.30
N VAL A 67 3.90 8.83 14.77
CA VAL A 67 3.75 10.23 15.22
C VAL A 67 3.50 10.28 16.72
N GLU A 68 2.53 9.52 17.22
CA GLU A 68 2.20 9.49 18.64
C GLU A 68 3.39 9.04 19.50
N ALA A 69 4.09 7.98 19.07
CA ALA A 69 5.28 7.49 19.76
C ALA A 69 6.39 8.55 19.83
N HIS A 70 6.67 9.23 18.73
CA HIS A 70 7.67 10.30 18.70
C HIS A 70 7.28 11.50 19.57
N LEU A 71 6.01 11.92 19.57
CA LEU A 71 5.56 13.02 20.42
C LEU A 71 5.64 12.67 21.91
N LYS A 72 5.29 11.43 22.28
CA LYS A 72 5.47 10.92 23.64
C LYS A 72 6.94 10.94 24.06
N ALA A 73 7.84 10.51 23.18
CA ALA A 73 9.28 10.56 23.42
C ALA A 73 9.80 12.00 23.57
N ALA A 74 9.35 12.92 22.71
CA ALA A 74 9.70 14.33 22.81
C ALA A 74 9.28 14.93 24.16
N ALA A 75 8.04 14.68 24.60
CA ALA A 75 7.54 15.17 25.88
C ALA A 75 8.32 14.59 27.07
N ALA A 76 8.72 13.31 27.01
CA ALA A 76 9.53 12.69 28.05
C ALA A 76 10.93 13.35 28.15
N HIS A 77 11.54 13.67 27.00
CA HIS A 77 12.81 14.40 26.97
C HIS A 77 12.66 15.83 27.49
N GLU A 78 11.61 16.56 27.12
CA GLU A 78 11.35 17.90 27.67
C GLU A 78 11.17 17.87 29.19
N GLN A 79 10.43 16.88 29.71
CA GLN A 79 10.29 16.68 31.15
C GLN A 79 11.64 16.39 31.82
N ALA A 80 12.49 15.55 31.21
CA ALA A 80 13.83 15.28 31.72
C ALA A 80 14.70 16.54 31.72
N ALA A 81 14.61 17.38 30.69
CA ALA A 81 15.33 18.64 30.60
C ALA A 81 14.97 19.60 31.76
N LEU A 82 13.69 19.69 32.12
CA LEU A 82 13.24 20.51 33.25
C LEU A 82 13.77 20.03 34.61
N LEU A 83 14.04 18.72 34.74
CA LEU A 83 14.54 18.11 35.96
C LEU A 83 16.08 18.04 36.00
N ALA A 84 16.75 18.30 34.88
CA ALA A 84 18.20 18.25 34.76
C ALA A 84 18.84 19.46 35.47
N GLY A 85 19.23 19.27 36.74
CA GLY A 85 19.89 20.30 37.56
C GLY A 85 21.40 20.47 37.31
N ASN A 86 21.97 19.76 36.34
CA ASN A 86 23.42 19.65 36.12
C ASN A 86 23.88 20.12 34.73
N GLY A 87 23.00 20.72 33.92
CA GLY A 87 23.33 21.19 32.57
C GLY A 87 23.03 20.21 31.43
N ASP A 88 22.60 18.97 31.73
CA ASP A 88 22.23 17.97 30.71
C ASP A 88 20.90 18.28 29.99
N GLY A 89 20.21 19.36 30.39
CA GLY A 89 18.92 19.74 29.83
C GLY A 89 18.97 20.09 28.34
N GLU A 90 20.09 20.64 27.85
CA GLU A 90 20.25 20.99 26.43
C GLU A 90 20.22 19.75 25.53
N ALA A 91 20.94 18.68 25.91
CA ALA A 91 20.94 17.42 25.16
C ALA A 91 19.54 16.78 25.12
N HIS A 92 18.76 16.91 26.20
CA HIS A 92 17.38 16.47 26.21
C HIS A 92 16.47 17.32 25.30
N LEU A 93 16.65 18.64 25.27
CA LEU A 93 15.87 19.52 24.37
C LEU A 93 16.18 19.24 22.89
N ASP A 94 17.45 18.98 22.56
CA ASP A 94 17.86 18.59 21.21
C ASP A 94 17.23 17.26 20.80
N ALA A 95 17.24 16.26 21.69
CA ALA A 95 16.57 14.97 21.45
C ALA A 95 15.05 15.14 21.25
N ALA A 96 14.40 15.99 22.06
CA ALA A 96 12.99 16.31 21.89
C ALA A 96 12.69 16.99 20.55
N ALA A 97 13.55 17.90 20.10
CA ALA A 97 13.44 18.55 18.79
C ALA A 97 13.58 17.53 17.65
N GLY A 98 14.53 16.60 17.75
CA GLY A 98 14.71 15.51 16.79
C GLY A 98 13.45 14.64 16.67
N HIS A 99 12.86 14.25 17.80
CA HIS A 99 11.60 13.48 17.77
C HIS A 99 10.43 14.25 17.17
N ARG A 100 10.30 15.56 17.42
CA ARG A 100 9.27 16.37 16.75
C ARG A 100 9.45 16.44 15.24
N ALA A 101 10.70 16.53 14.77
CA ALA A 101 11.01 16.53 13.34
C ALA A 101 10.61 15.19 12.70
N GLU A 102 10.96 14.06 13.31
CA GLU A 102 10.55 12.73 12.84
C GLU A 102 9.02 12.55 12.85
N ALA A 103 8.34 13.04 13.89
CA ALA A 103 6.88 13.06 13.93
C ALA A 103 6.29 13.87 12.75
N GLN A 104 6.92 14.98 12.34
CA GLN A 104 6.47 15.73 11.17
C GLN A 104 6.66 14.95 9.88
N LEU A 105 7.79 14.26 9.71
CA LEU A 105 8.04 13.40 8.54
C LEU A 105 6.99 12.29 8.45
N HIS A 106 6.66 11.63 9.57
CA HIS A 106 5.62 10.62 9.61
C HIS A 106 4.22 11.18 9.29
N ARG A 107 3.87 12.39 9.74
CA ARG A 107 2.61 13.03 9.33
C ARG A 107 2.53 13.27 7.82
N LEU A 108 3.63 13.73 7.22
CA LEU A 108 3.68 13.94 5.77
C LEU A 108 3.53 12.62 5.01
N ALA A 109 4.21 11.56 5.47
CA ALA A 109 4.08 10.22 4.90
C ALA A 109 2.65 9.65 5.03
N ALA A 110 2.00 9.83 6.18
CA ALA A 110 0.59 9.44 6.35
C ALA A 110 -0.32 10.15 5.35
N ALA A 111 -0.14 11.47 5.17
CA ALA A 111 -0.90 12.24 4.20
C ALA A 111 -0.64 11.81 2.75
N GLU A 112 0.60 11.40 2.43
CA GLU A 112 0.94 10.84 1.12
C GLU A 112 0.24 9.50 0.88
N GLN A 113 0.18 8.61 1.87
CA GLN A 113 -0.55 7.35 1.77
C GLN A 113 -2.04 7.55 1.52
N SER A 114 -2.69 8.50 2.22
CA SER A 114 -4.09 8.84 1.98
C SER A 114 -4.32 9.42 0.58
N ARG A 115 -3.39 10.22 0.06
CA ARG A 115 -3.46 10.73 -1.33
C ARG A 115 -3.28 9.62 -2.36
N ALA A 116 -2.38 8.68 -2.11
CA ALA A 116 -2.16 7.53 -2.98
C ALA A 116 -3.40 6.64 -3.06
N GLU A 117 -4.06 6.37 -1.92
CA GLU A 117 -5.35 5.67 -1.87
C GLU A 117 -6.40 6.39 -2.75
N GLN A 118 -6.53 7.71 -2.61
CA GLN A 118 -7.47 8.51 -3.39
C GLN A 118 -7.16 8.44 -4.90
N ALA A 119 -5.89 8.56 -5.27
CA ALA A 119 -5.46 8.51 -6.66
C ALA A 119 -5.73 7.13 -7.31
N ASP A 120 -5.51 6.04 -6.56
CA ASP A 120 -5.83 4.68 -7.01
C ASP A 120 -7.34 4.47 -7.16
N HIS A 121 -8.13 5.06 -6.26
CA HIS A 121 -9.58 5.08 -6.36
C HIS A 121 -10.05 5.84 -7.63
N ASP A 122 -9.51 7.03 -7.89
CA ASP A 122 -9.88 7.86 -9.04
C ASP A 122 -9.47 7.23 -10.37
N ARG A 123 -8.25 6.68 -10.45
CA ARG A 123 -7.74 5.99 -11.66
C ARG A 123 -8.65 4.85 -12.09
N THR A 124 -9.21 4.12 -11.13
CA THR A 124 -10.09 2.99 -11.41
C THR A 124 -11.52 3.42 -11.75
N SER A 125 -12.04 4.49 -11.13
CA SER A 125 -13.33 5.10 -11.48
C SER A 125 -13.39 5.58 -12.93
N ILE A 126 -12.31 6.20 -13.42
CA ILE A 126 -12.19 6.64 -14.82
C ILE A 126 -12.16 5.44 -15.77
N SER A 127 -11.42 4.38 -15.41
CA SER A 127 -11.31 3.18 -16.25
C SER A 127 -12.60 2.37 -16.35
N ASN A 128 -13.48 2.44 -15.35
CA ASN A 128 -14.80 1.79 -15.37
C ASN A 128 -15.86 2.59 -16.15
N SER A 129 -15.59 3.86 -16.47
CA SER A 129 -16.54 4.76 -17.16
C SER A 129 -16.39 4.77 -18.68
N ALA A 130 -15.38 4.07 -19.24
CA ALA A 130 -15.17 3.99 -20.68
C ALA A 130 -16.17 3.01 -21.33
N PRO A 131 -17.03 3.42 -22.27
CA PRO A 131 -17.94 2.52 -22.95
C PRO A 131 -17.18 1.52 -23.83
N PHE A 132 -17.41 0.23 -23.61
CA PHE A 132 -16.96 -0.82 -24.53
C PHE A 132 -17.68 -0.63 -25.87
N THR A 133 -16.97 -0.12 -26.88
CA THR A 133 -17.45 -0.12 -28.26
C THR A 133 -17.01 -1.43 -28.89
N PRO A 134 -17.92 -2.41 -29.12
CA PRO A 134 -17.53 -3.63 -29.80
C PRO A 134 -17.08 -3.31 -31.23
N PRO A 135 -16.07 -4.02 -31.78
CA PRO A 135 -15.71 -3.86 -33.19
C PRO A 135 -16.92 -4.24 -34.05
N SER A 136 -17.34 -3.33 -34.92
CA SER A 136 -18.36 -3.57 -35.93
C SER A 136 -17.93 -4.74 -36.82
N ALA A 137 -18.73 -5.82 -36.81
CA ALA A 137 -18.55 -6.92 -37.75
C ALA A 137 -18.81 -6.39 -39.16
N GLY A 138 -17.72 -6.17 -39.91
CA GLY A 138 -17.76 -5.89 -41.34
C GLY A 138 -18.22 -7.13 -42.10
N ALA A 139 -19.16 -6.92 -43.01
CA ALA A 139 -19.83 -7.89 -43.88
C ALA A 139 -18.92 -8.52 -44.94
#